data_AF-A0A8H4L6I0-F1
#
_entry.id   AF-A0A8H4L6I0-F1
#
_cell.length_a   1.000
_cell.length_b   1.000
_cell.length_c   1.000
_cell.angle_alpha   90.00
_cell.angle_beta   90.00
_cell.angle_gamma   90.00
#
_symmetry.space_group_name_H-M   'P 1'
#
loop_
_entity.id
_entity.type
_entity.pdbx_description
1 polymer ?
#
loop_
_entity_poly.entity_id
_entity_poly.type
_entity_poly.pdbx_seq_one_letter_code
_entity_poly.pdbx_strand_id
1 'polypeptide(L)'
;MASLKLITVALLALASSLANASRCKPSTTSASPEPTSTLPCPAYTPVAVASDGKVCGKEVQRSGQPSDYRLLTRPASLEDCVKLCADTQTCVSLYVELYDPRESPPYPICHIFSQKMDDSNFFLPPTAGITFGHYYELGCYECDRREE
;
A
#
# COMPACT_ATOMS: atom_id res chain seq x y z
N MET A 1 -29.42 41.08 39.79
CA MET A 1 -30.78 40.62 40.16
C MET A 1 -31.46 40.07 38.91
N ALA A 2 -31.83 38.77 38.93
CA ALA A 2 -32.70 38.02 37.98
C ALA A 2 -32.32 38.04 36.48
N SER A 3 -32.47 36.99 35.66
CA SER A 3 -33.23 35.75 35.77
C SER A 3 -32.67 34.71 34.78
N LEU A 4 -32.59 33.44 35.20
CA LEU A 4 -32.47 32.26 34.34
C LEU A 4 -33.67 32.17 33.38
N LYS A 5 -33.43 31.68 32.15
CA LYS A 5 -34.39 30.84 31.41
C LYS A 5 -33.66 29.70 30.70
N LEU A 6 -33.91 28.48 31.19
CA LEU A 6 -33.64 27.22 30.51
C LEU A 6 -34.45 27.14 29.20
N ILE A 7 -33.85 26.56 28.16
CA ILE A 7 -34.60 25.97 27.05
C ILE A 7 -34.08 24.54 26.86
N THR A 8 -34.78 23.63 27.51
CA THR A 8 -34.86 22.20 27.19
C THR A 8 -35.70 22.02 25.92
N VAL A 9 -35.21 21.30 24.92
CA VAL A 9 -36.05 20.77 23.83
C VAL A 9 -35.77 19.27 23.64
N ALA A 10 -36.75 18.52 24.13
CA ALA A 10 -37.30 17.22 23.72
C ALA A 10 -36.43 16.19 22.98
N LEU A 11 -36.26 15.04 23.65
CA LEU A 11 -36.11 13.72 23.03
C LEU A 11 -37.29 13.45 22.09
N LEU A 12 -37.00 13.02 20.87
CA LEU A 12 -37.94 12.27 20.02
C LEU A 12 -37.50 10.81 20.01
N ALA A 13 -38.14 10.01 20.86
CA ALA A 13 -38.19 8.57 20.70
C ALA A 13 -39.26 8.25 19.64
N LEU A 14 -38.87 7.59 18.54
CA LEU A 14 -39.80 6.84 17.71
C LEU A 14 -39.43 5.36 17.77
N ALA A 15 -40.20 4.63 18.57
CA ALA A 15 -40.38 3.20 18.42
C ALA A 15 -41.64 2.98 17.59
N SER A 16 -41.52 2.34 16.44
CA SER A 16 -42.61 1.61 15.81
C SER A 16 -42.05 0.51 14.92
N SER A 17 -42.09 -0.68 15.49
CA SER A 17 -42.00 -1.97 14.84
C SER A 17 -43.07 -2.14 13.76
N LEU A 18 -42.69 -2.56 12.55
CA LEU A 18 -43.53 -3.36 11.67
C LEU A 18 -42.75 -4.60 11.24
N ALA A 19 -43.26 -5.74 11.71
CA ALA A 19 -42.86 -7.05 11.26
C ALA A 19 -43.16 -7.18 9.76
N ASN A 20 -42.13 -7.47 8.97
CA ASN A 20 -42.30 -8.12 7.68
C ASN A 20 -41.53 -9.43 7.71
N ALA A 21 -42.28 -10.53 7.73
CA ALA A 21 -41.73 -11.87 7.61
C ALA A 21 -41.14 -12.04 6.20
N SER A 22 -39.81 -11.98 6.12
CA SER A 22 -39.06 -12.53 4.99
C SER A 22 -37.97 -13.40 5.59
N ARG A 23 -38.06 -14.70 5.31
CA ARG A 23 -37.04 -15.69 5.63
C ARG A 23 -35.70 -15.27 5.01
N CYS A 24 -34.88 -14.56 5.77
CA CYS A 24 -33.44 -14.56 5.55
C CYS A 24 -32.84 -15.60 6.50
N LYS A 25 -32.57 -16.78 5.96
CA LYS A 25 -31.69 -17.76 6.58
C LYS A 25 -30.37 -17.05 6.86
N PRO A 26 -29.86 -17.00 8.12
CA PRO A 26 -28.49 -16.59 8.34
C PRO A 26 -27.62 -17.72 7.78
N SER A 27 -27.06 -17.51 6.59
CA SER A 27 -25.87 -18.24 6.20
C SER A 27 -24.76 -17.73 7.09
N THR A 28 -24.51 -18.43 8.19
CA THR A 28 -23.27 -18.32 8.95
C THR A 28 -22.17 -18.87 8.05
N THR A 29 -21.68 -18.06 7.12
CA THR A 29 -20.39 -18.32 6.49
C THR A 29 -19.36 -17.98 7.56
N SER A 30 -18.98 -19.00 8.31
CA SER A 30 -17.80 -18.99 9.17
C SER A 30 -16.62 -18.74 8.25
N ALA A 31 -16.21 -17.47 8.10
CA ALA A 31 -14.93 -17.13 7.53
C ALA A 31 -13.86 -17.67 8.49
N SER A 32 -13.44 -18.91 8.25
CA SER A 32 -12.22 -19.43 8.86
C SER A 32 -11.11 -18.45 8.48
N PRO A 33 -10.31 -17.93 9.43
CA PRO A 33 -9.13 -17.16 9.07
C PRO A 33 -8.27 -18.08 8.21
N GLU A 34 -8.00 -17.64 6.99
CA GLU A 34 -7.08 -18.32 6.09
C GLU A 34 -5.74 -18.45 6.83
N PRO A 35 -5.12 -19.65 6.87
CA PRO A 35 -3.87 -19.80 7.58
C PRO A 35 -2.84 -18.85 6.95
N THR A 36 -2.43 -17.83 7.71
CA THR A 36 -1.33 -16.96 7.31
C THR A 36 -0.06 -17.80 7.31
N SER A 37 0.22 -18.46 6.19
CA SER A 37 1.43 -19.28 6.06
C SER A 37 2.64 -18.40 6.35
N THR A 38 3.47 -18.87 7.28
CA THR A 38 4.73 -18.26 7.70
C THR A 38 5.86 -18.49 6.69
N LEU A 39 5.63 -19.27 5.64
CA LEU A 39 6.61 -19.48 4.58
C LEU A 39 6.77 -18.21 3.73
N PRO A 40 8.02 -17.88 3.33
CA PRO A 40 8.25 -16.76 2.44
C PRO A 40 7.49 -16.97 1.13
N CYS A 41 6.95 -15.87 0.59
CA CYS A 41 6.19 -15.94 -0.64
C CYS A 41 7.11 -16.32 -1.82
N PRO A 42 6.72 -17.28 -2.68
CA PRO A 42 7.55 -17.69 -3.80
C PRO A 42 7.62 -16.61 -4.88
N ALA A 43 6.50 -15.96 -5.21
CA ALA A 43 6.44 -14.88 -6.19
C ALA A 43 5.40 -13.83 -5.83
N TYR A 44 5.54 -12.61 -6.35
CA TYR A 44 4.56 -11.54 -6.18
C TYR A 44 4.01 -11.10 -7.52
N THR A 45 2.71 -10.81 -7.58
CA THR A 45 2.04 -10.30 -8.78
C THR A 45 1.30 -9.00 -8.46
N PRO A 46 1.16 -8.08 -9.43
CA PRO A 46 0.31 -6.91 -9.25
C PRO A 46 -1.13 -7.30 -8.92
N VAL A 47 -1.75 -6.60 -7.98
CA VAL A 47 -3.18 -6.80 -7.70
C VAL A 47 -4.02 -6.35 -8.89
N ALA A 48 -5.11 -7.06 -9.18
CA ALA A 48 -6.02 -6.71 -10.28
C ALA A 48 -6.70 -5.34 -10.08
N VAL A 49 -6.93 -4.94 -8.84
CA VAL A 49 -7.51 -3.66 -8.46
C VAL A 49 -6.71 -3.08 -7.31
N ALA A 50 -6.06 -1.93 -7.54
CA ALA A 50 -5.39 -1.19 -6.48
C ALA A 50 -6.41 -0.80 -5.40
N SER A 51 -6.08 -1.06 -4.13
CA SER A 51 -6.89 -0.54 -3.03
C SER A 51 -6.91 1.00 -3.04
N ASP A 52 -8.02 1.61 -2.61
CA ASP A 52 -8.15 3.07 -2.58
C ASP A 52 -6.97 3.72 -1.85
N GLY A 53 -6.41 4.77 -2.47
CA GLY A 53 -5.29 5.54 -1.92
C GLY A 53 -3.92 4.87 -2.03
N LYS A 54 -3.79 3.71 -2.69
CA LYS A 54 -2.49 3.10 -2.99
C LYS A 54 -1.87 3.67 -4.26
N VAL A 55 -0.55 3.87 -4.23
CA VAL A 55 0.22 4.33 -5.38
C VAL A 55 0.92 3.14 -6.04
N CYS A 56 0.36 2.65 -7.15
CA CYS A 56 0.83 1.45 -7.86
C CYS A 56 1.67 1.79 -9.09
N GLY A 57 2.59 2.74 -8.92
CA GLY A 57 3.39 3.30 -9.99
C GLY A 57 3.13 4.79 -10.13
N LYS A 58 4.09 5.59 -9.68
CA LYS A 58 4.10 7.04 -9.88
C LYS A 58 5.51 7.50 -10.19
N GLU A 59 5.64 8.29 -11.25
CA GLU A 59 6.90 8.93 -11.57
C GLU A 59 7.23 10.00 -10.52
N VAL A 60 8.39 9.87 -9.88
CA VAL A 60 8.86 10.79 -8.85
C VAL A 60 10.38 10.95 -8.96
N GLN A 61 10.89 12.06 -8.45
CA GLN A 61 12.29 12.22 -8.15
C GLN A 61 12.54 11.83 -6.69
N ARG A 62 13.68 11.22 -6.39
CA ARG A 62 14.11 10.96 -5.01
C ARG A 62 15.09 12.03 -4.52
N SER A 63 14.78 12.70 -3.41
CA SER A 63 15.67 13.63 -2.71
C SER A 63 16.38 12.95 -1.55
N GLY A 64 17.62 12.51 -1.79
CA GLY A 64 18.47 11.90 -0.77
C GLY A 64 18.09 10.46 -0.41
N GLN A 65 18.74 9.92 0.63
CA GLN A 65 18.58 8.54 1.07
C GLN A 65 18.13 8.53 2.54
N PRO A 66 17.05 7.82 2.91
CA PRO A 66 16.75 7.54 4.31
C PRO A 66 17.92 6.80 4.97
N SER A 67 18.04 6.80 6.29
CA SER A 67 19.10 6.05 6.99
C SER A 67 18.90 4.52 6.95
N ASP A 68 17.69 4.07 6.65
CA ASP A 68 17.22 2.68 6.78
C ASP A 68 16.82 2.04 5.44
N TYR A 69 17.07 2.73 4.31
CA TYR A 69 16.77 2.16 3.00
C TYR A 69 17.69 0.98 2.67
N ARG A 70 17.14 -0.02 1.99
CA ARG A 70 17.93 -1.09 1.38
C ARG A 70 17.85 -1.01 -0.13
N LEU A 71 18.82 -1.65 -0.77
CA LEU A 71 19.14 -1.52 -2.18
C LEU A 71 19.30 -2.91 -2.80
N LEU A 72 18.72 -3.11 -3.98
CA LEU A 72 19.00 -4.24 -4.87
C LEU A 72 19.38 -3.71 -6.25
N THR A 73 20.55 -4.11 -6.72
CA THR A 73 21.08 -3.74 -8.04
C THR A 73 20.82 -4.85 -9.05
N ARG A 74 20.46 -4.48 -10.28
CA ARG A 74 20.19 -5.43 -11.39
C ARG A 74 19.18 -6.53 -11.01
N PRO A 75 18.02 -6.19 -10.42
CA PRO A 75 16.92 -7.14 -10.35
C PRO A 75 16.57 -7.62 -11.77
N ALA A 76 16.14 -8.88 -11.91
CA ALA A 76 15.70 -9.39 -13.19
C ALA A 76 14.31 -8.83 -13.56
N SER A 77 13.50 -8.49 -12.56
CA SER A 77 12.16 -7.94 -12.73
C SER A 77 11.77 -6.94 -11.62
N LEU A 78 10.65 -6.24 -11.80
CA LEU A 78 10.07 -5.39 -10.75
C LEU A 78 9.63 -6.25 -9.54
N GLU A 79 9.15 -7.45 -9.81
CA GLU A 79 8.67 -8.42 -8.84
C GLU A 79 9.80 -8.88 -7.89
N ASP A 80 11.05 -8.92 -8.35
CA ASP A 80 12.20 -9.18 -7.47
C ASP A 80 12.36 -8.08 -6.41
N CYS A 81 12.09 -6.83 -6.78
CA CYS A 81 12.15 -5.69 -5.87
C CYS A 81 11.00 -5.70 -4.87
N VAL A 82 9.82 -6.09 -5.34
CA VAL A 82 8.64 -6.32 -4.49
C VAL A 82 8.93 -7.44 -3.51
N LYS A 83 9.53 -8.54 -3.97
CA LYS A 83 9.92 -9.67 -3.12
C LYS A 83 10.91 -9.23 -2.04
N LEU A 84 11.95 -8.48 -2.40
CA LEU A 84 12.90 -7.92 -1.43
C LEU A 84 12.20 -7.05 -0.37
N CYS A 85 11.29 -6.19 -0.81
CA CYS A 85 10.50 -5.36 0.10
C CYS A 85 9.65 -6.25 1.02
N ALA A 86 8.88 -7.19 0.48
CA ALA A 86 8.00 -8.04 1.26
C ALA A 86 8.73 -8.97 2.25
N ASP A 87 9.91 -9.45 1.88
CA ASP A 87 10.79 -10.25 2.75
C ASP A 87 11.49 -9.37 3.81
N THR A 88 11.42 -8.04 3.70
CA THR A 88 11.94 -7.08 4.67
C THR A 88 10.81 -6.58 5.58
N GLN A 89 10.84 -6.99 6.85
CA GLN A 89 9.75 -6.78 7.82
C GLN A 89 9.24 -5.33 7.96
N THR A 90 10.11 -4.33 7.77
CA THR A 90 9.75 -2.92 7.90
C THR A 90 9.33 -2.26 6.59
N CYS A 91 9.47 -2.93 5.45
CA CYS A 91 9.24 -2.30 4.16
C CYS A 91 7.76 -2.12 3.87
N VAL A 92 7.41 -0.94 3.35
CA VAL A 92 6.02 -0.61 2.93
C VAL A 92 5.95 -0.05 1.51
N SER A 93 7.09 0.39 0.95
CA SER A 93 7.15 0.97 -0.38
C SER A 93 8.52 0.76 -1.04
N LEU A 94 8.57 0.90 -2.35
CA LEU A 94 9.77 0.81 -3.16
C LEU A 94 9.83 1.91 -4.21
N TYR A 95 11.04 2.24 -4.64
CA TYR A 95 11.33 3.15 -5.74
C TYR A 95 12.34 2.49 -6.67
N VAL A 96 12.02 2.45 -7.95
CA VAL A 96 12.83 1.81 -8.99
C VAL A 96 13.30 2.86 -9.97
N GLU A 97 14.61 2.93 -10.17
CA GLU A 97 15.21 3.84 -11.15
C GLU A 97 16.16 3.08 -12.07
N LEU A 98 16.31 3.59 -13.29
CA LEU A 98 17.36 3.14 -14.18
C LEU A 98 18.65 3.89 -13.85
N TYR A 99 19.72 3.15 -13.62
CA TYR A 99 21.02 3.70 -13.29
C TYR A 99 22.01 3.45 -14.42
N ASP A 100 22.71 4.51 -14.81
CA ASP A 100 23.83 4.45 -15.76
C ASP A 100 24.89 5.51 -15.42
N PRO A 101 26.07 5.08 -14.97
CA PRO A 101 27.23 5.96 -14.92
C PRO A 101 28.27 5.66 -16.02
N ARG A 102 28.07 4.66 -16.91
CA ARG A 102 28.95 4.24 -18.04
C ARG A 102 28.49 2.98 -18.83
N GLU A 103 27.33 2.40 -18.54
CA GLU A 103 26.86 1.12 -19.10
C GLU A 103 25.62 1.29 -19.97
N SER A 104 25.63 0.67 -21.16
CA SER A 104 24.53 0.71 -22.12
C SER A 104 24.08 -0.72 -22.46
N PRO A 105 22.82 -1.10 -22.18
CA PRO A 105 21.75 -0.27 -21.63
C PRO A 105 21.89 0.00 -20.11
N PRO A 106 21.27 1.09 -19.60
CA PRO A 106 21.13 1.31 -18.16
C PRO A 106 20.48 0.09 -17.48
N TYR A 107 20.81 -0.16 -16.21
CA TYR A 107 20.24 -1.27 -15.45
C TYR A 107 19.36 -0.77 -14.29
N PRO A 108 18.32 -1.54 -13.90
CA PRO A 108 17.45 -1.15 -12.81
C PRO A 108 18.16 -1.21 -11.46
N ILE A 109 17.80 -0.27 -10.58
CA ILE A 109 18.13 -0.27 -9.17
C ILE A 109 16.84 -0.10 -8.39
N CYS A 110 16.66 -0.92 -7.36
CA CYS A 110 15.54 -0.86 -6.45
C CYS A 110 15.96 -0.37 -5.08
N HIS A 111 15.25 0.64 -4.60
CA HIS A 111 15.36 1.18 -3.26
C HIS A 111 14.08 0.81 -2.50
N ILE A 112 14.19 0.31 -1.28
CA ILE A 112 13.04 -0.05 -0.44
C ILE A 112 12.99 0.80 0.83
N PHE A 113 11.78 1.14 1.29
CA PHE A 113 11.55 2.13 2.34
C PHE A 113 10.57 1.61 3.38
N SER A 114 10.78 2.03 4.63
CA SER A 114 9.86 1.79 5.75
C SER A 114 8.71 2.79 5.85
N GLN A 115 8.70 3.78 4.96
CA GLN A 115 7.73 4.88 4.95
C GLN A 115 7.05 4.95 3.57
N LYS A 116 5.83 5.47 3.55
CA LYS A 116 5.13 5.78 2.30
C LYS A 116 5.55 7.14 1.77
N MET A 117 5.20 7.39 0.51
CA MET A 117 5.45 8.66 -0.16
C MET A 117 4.89 9.84 0.64
N ASP A 118 3.62 9.78 1.03
CA ASP A 118 2.93 10.88 1.72
C ASP A 118 3.44 11.13 3.15
N ASP A 119 4.11 10.14 3.75
CA ASP A 119 4.70 10.22 5.09
C ASP A 119 6.15 10.70 5.05
N SER A 120 6.70 11.04 3.87
CA SER A 120 8.11 11.32 3.71
C SER A 120 8.40 12.53 2.81
N ASN A 121 9.51 13.21 3.11
CA ASN A 121 10.02 14.30 2.27
C ASN A 121 11.07 13.80 1.25
N PHE A 122 11.10 12.50 0.96
CA PHE A 122 12.09 11.88 0.06
C PHE A 122 11.65 11.86 -1.39
N PHE A 123 10.35 12.03 -1.66
CA PHE A 123 9.81 11.96 -3.00
C PHE A 123 9.31 13.32 -3.43
N LEU A 124 9.92 13.83 -4.49
CA LEU A 124 9.59 15.09 -5.11
C LEU A 124 8.88 14.84 -6.44
N PRO A 125 8.08 15.81 -6.91
CA PRO A 125 7.56 15.78 -8.27
C PRO A 125 8.69 15.63 -9.30
N PRO A 126 8.46 14.90 -10.41
CA PRO A 126 9.45 14.79 -11.46
C PRO A 126 9.76 16.17 -12.06
N THR A 127 11.04 16.44 -12.29
CA THR A 127 11.52 17.69 -12.88
C THR A 127 12.17 17.37 -14.22
N ALA A 128 11.76 18.10 -15.27
CA ALA A 128 12.29 17.89 -16.61
C ALA A 128 13.83 18.01 -16.65
N GLY A 129 14.49 17.05 -17.30
CA GLY A 129 15.95 17.02 -17.42
C GLY A 129 16.69 16.45 -16.21
N ILE A 130 15.97 15.99 -15.17
CA ILE A 130 16.54 15.29 -14.03
C ILE A 130 16.10 13.82 -14.06
N THR A 131 16.97 12.91 -13.63
CA THR A 131 16.65 11.49 -13.49
C THR A 131 15.47 11.31 -12.52
N PHE A 132 14.52 10.49 -12.94
CA PHE A 132 13.36 10.08 -12.16
C PHE A 132 13.27 8.56 -12.16
N GLY A 133 12.42 8.05 -11.29
CA GLY A 133 12.08 6.64 -11.21
C GLY A 133 10.61 6.47 -10.86
N HIS A 134 10.22 5.23 -10.63
CA HIS A 134 8.84 4.87 -10.33
C HIS A 134 8.71 4.42 -8.88
N TYR A 135 7.81 5.06 -8.15
CA TYR A 135 7.42 4.70 -6.79
C TYR A 135 6.22 3.74 -6.79
N TYR A 136 6.26 2.75 -5.90
CA TYR A 136 5.21 1.76 -5.70
C TYR A 136 5.01 1.49 -4.20
N GLU A 137 3.77 1.30 -3.76
CA GLU A 137 3.48 0.73 -2.45
C GLU A 137 3.42 -0.80 -2.50
N LEU A 138 3.89 -1.47 -1.44
CA LEU A 138 3.87 -2.94 -1.35
C LEU A 138 2.45 -3.50 -1.47
N GLY A 139 1.44 -2.76 -0.99
CA GLY A 139 0.02 -3.14 -1.10
C GLY A 139 -0.54 -3.15 -2.52
N CYS A 140 0.26 -2.81 -3.54
CA CYS A 140 -0.09 -2.97 -4.94
C CYS A 140 0.25 -4.37 -5.49
N TYR A 141 0.79 -5.24 -4.65
CA TYR A 141 1.18 -6.59 -5.01
C TYR A 141 0.61 -7.59 -4.01
N GLU A 142 0.30 -8.77 -4.50
CA GLU A 142 -0.14 -9.91 -3.71
C GLU A 142 0.79 -11.09 -3.90
N CYS A 143 0.82 -11.95 -2.89
CA CYS A 143 1.63 -13.15 -2.92
C CYS A 143 0.99 -14.18 -3.86
N ASP A 144 1.65 -14.49 -4.98
CA ASP A 144 1.25 -15.59 -5.85
C ASP A 144 1.90 -16.87 -5.33
N ARG A 145 1.07 -17.76 -4.77
CA ARG A 145 1.48 -19.07 -4.24
C ARG A 145 1.14 -20.22 -5.15
N ARG A 146 0.74 -19.95 -6.40
CA ARG A 146 0.57 -21.02 -7.38
C ARG A 146 1.95 -21.61 -7.61
N GLU A 147 2.18 -22.80 -7.05
CA GLU A 147 3.37 -23.59 -7.32
C GLU A 147 3.42 -23.86 -8.83
N GLU A 148 4.53 -23.51 -9.46
CA GLU A 148 4.83 -23.90 -10.85
C GLU A 148 5.23 -25.38 -10.91
#